data_AF-A0A3D1ZVP0-F1
#
_entry.id   AF-A0A3D1ZVP0-F1
#
_cell.length_a   1.000
_cell.length_b   1.000
_cell.length_c   1.000
_cell.angle_alpha   90.00
_cell.angle_beta   90.00
_cell.angle_gamma   90.00
#
_symmetry.space_group_name_H-M   'P 1'
#
loop_
_entity.id
_entity.type
_entity.pdbx_description
1 polymer ?
#
loop_
_entity_poly.entity_id
_entity_poly.type
_entity_poly.pdbx_seq_one_letter_code
_entity_poly.pdbx_strand_id
1 'polypeptide(L)'
;GGEVISKQRAVWTGAEAGNAWKERPLPVAITRNCAFRTNVTQALDKAEYSWQEVANPDNVAVVEALTSADFCVTAELEQTIIVGREVIDHKGALPELPVYKIIVYAPSEAADKLSYEMAGYLRTGYA
;
A
#
# COMPACT_ATOMS: atom_id res chain seq x y z
N GLY A 1 18.98 15.52 9.03
CA GLY A 1 18.47 14.90 7.79
C GLY A 1 17.56 13.74 8.15
N GLY A 2 16.79 13.20 7.20
CA GLY A 2 15.97 12.01 7.44
C GLY A 2 16.77 10.71 7.33
N GLU A 3 16.35 9.69 8.06
CA GLU A 3 16.97 8.36 8.08
C GLU A 3 15.99 7.31 7.55
N VAL A 4 16.46 6.43 6.66
CA VAL A 4 15.66 5.30 6.16
C VAL A 4 15.66 4.20 7.21
N ILE A 5 14.49 3.88 7.76
CA ILE A 5 14.34 2.85 8.80
C ILE A 5 13.78 1.54 8.27
N SER A 6 13.13 1.54 7.10
CA SER A 6 12.64 0.33 6.44
C SER A 6 12.46 0.54 4.93
N LYS A 7 12.41 -0.57 4.19
CA LYS A 7 12.05 -0.62 2.77
C LYS A 7 10.93 -1.62 2.63
N GLN A 8 9.82 -1.18 2.04
CA GLN A 8 8.62 -2.00 1.89
C GLN A 8 8.16 -1.99 0.44
N ARG A 9 7.86 -3.15 -0.12
CA ARG A 9 7.19 -3.25 -1.41
C ARG A 9 5.73 -2.84 -1.25
N ALA A 10 5.19 -2.14 -2.23
CA ALA A 10 3.75 -2.15 -2.42
C ALA A 10 3.34 -3.49 -3.04
N VAL A 11 2.21 -4.02 -2.59
CA VAL A 11 1.66 -5.31 -3.01
C VAL A 11 0.18 -5.16 -3.34
N TRP A 12 -0.30 -5.97 -4.28
CA TRP A 12 -1.73 -6.05 -4.59
C TRP A 12 -2.46 -6.84 -3.51
N THR A 13 -3.55 -6.30 -2.99
CA THR A 13 -4.39 -6.96 -2.00
C THR A 13 -5.84 -7.06 -2.49
N GLY A 14 -6.51 -8.13 -2.08
CA GLY A 14 -7.88 -8.48 -2.46
C GLY A 14 -8.60 -9.16 -1.31
N ALA A 15 -9.89 -9.48 -1.47
CA ALA A 15 -10.60 -10.32 -0.51
C ALA A 15 -9.89 -11.66 -0.33
N GLU A 16 -9.97 -12.24 0.87
CA GLU A 16 -9.55 -13.61 1.12
C GLU A 16 -10.26 -14.58 0.17
N ALA A 17 -9.50 -15.40 -0.56
CA ALA A 17 -10.02 -16.28 -1.61
C ALA A 17 -10.87 -15.57 -2.70
N GLY A 18 -10.69 -14.25 -2.85
CA GLY A 18 -11.41 -13.40 -3.78
C GLY A 18 -11.02 -13.62 -5.25
N ASN A 19 -11.90 -13.16 -6.14
CA ASN A 19 -11.72 -13.28 -7.59
C ASN A 19 -11.72 -11.93 -8.33
N ALA A 20 -11.96 -10.80 -7.66
CA ALA A 20 -11.96 -9.48 -8.30
C ALA A 20 -10.68 -9.20 -9.11
N TRP A 21 -9.52 -9.69 -8.64
CA TRP A 21 -8.23 -9.50 -9.32
C TRP A 21 -8.12 -10.18 -10.70
N LYS A 22 -8.99 -11.17 -10.97
CA LYS A 22 -9.06 -11.90 -12.24
C LYS A 22 -9.99 -11.22 -13.24
N GLU A 23 -10.80 -10.26 -12.80
CA GLU A 23 -11.73 -9.54 -13.68
C GLU A 23 -11.00 -8.63 -14.68
N ARG A 24 -11.64 -8.41 -15.83
CA ARG A 24 -11.15 -7.55 -16.90
C ARG A 24 -12.33 -6.70 -17.41
N PRO A 25 -12.26 -5.35 -17.31
CA PRO A 25 -11.18 -4.56 -16.71
C PRO A 25 -11.02 -4.83 -15.21
N LEU A 26 -9.79 -4.76 -14.70
CA LEU A 26 -9.48 -4.94 -13.27
C LEU A 26 -10.16 -3.86 -12.42
N PRO A 27 -11.04 -4.23 -11.48
CA PRO A 27 -11.66 -3.29 -10.56
C PRO A 27 -10.65 -2.85 -9.50
N VAL A 28 -10.30 -1.57 -9.49
CA VAL A 28 -9.33 -0.99 -8.56
C VAL A 28 -10.03 0.07 -7.70
N ALA A 29 -9.75 0.06 -6.39
CA ALA A 29 -10.15 1.15 -5.49
C ALA A 29 -8.93 1.70 -4.76
N ILE A 30 -8.73 3.01 -4.85
CA ILE A 30 -7.65 3.76 -4.18
C ILE A 30 -8.26 5.07 -3.70
N THR A 31 -7.86 5.56 -2.52
CA THR A 31 -8.37 6.85 -2.03
C THR A 31 -7.80 8.02 -2.83
N ARG A 32 -8.54 9.14 -2.90
CA ARG A 32 -8.11 10.35 -3.63
C ARG A 32 -6.75 10.88 -3.20
N ASN A 33 -6.48 10.82 -1.89
CA ASN A 33 -5.29 11.37 -1.26
C ASN A 33 -4.20 10.30 -1.01
N CYS A 34 -4.31 9.13 -1.65
CA CYS A 34 -3.32 8.08 -1.47
C CYS A 34 -1.99 8.47 -2.12
N ALA A 35 -0.92 8.46 -1.34
CA ALA A 35 0.45 8.70 -1.82
C ALA A 35 0.90 7.69 -2.90
N PHE A 36 0.27 6.52 -2.95
CA PHE A 36 0.60 5.45 -3.90
C PHE A 36 -0.16 5.57 -5.23
N ARG A 37 -1.27 6.33 -5.28
CA ARG A 37 -2.22 6.34 -6.41
C ARG A 37 -1.52 6.49 -7.76
N THR A 38 -0.73 7.56 -7.93
CA THR A 38 -0.03 7.85 -9.19
C THR A 38 0.88 6.71 -9.62
N ASN A 39 1.59 6.08 -8.69
CA ASN A 39 2.51 5.00 -9.02
C ASN A 39 1.76 3.72 -9.41
N VAL A 40 0.67 3.42 -8.71
CA VAL A 40 -0.18 2.25 -8.98
C VAL A 40 -0.85 2.37 -10.34
N THR A 41 -1.49 3.51 -10.62
CA THR A 41 -2.15 3.73 -11.92
C THR A 41 -1.14 3.75 -13.07
N GLN A 42 0.03 4.39 -12.89
CA GLN A 42 1.09 4.37 -13.89
C GLN A 42 1.66 2.96 -14.14
N ALA A 43 1.74 2.10 -13.12
CA ALA A 43 2.20 0.72 -13.29
C ALA A 43 1.21 -0.08 -14.16
N LEU A 44 -0.09 0.10 -13.93
CA LEU A 44 -1.15 -0.50 -14.76
C LEU A 44 -1.10 0.05 -16.20
N ASP A 45 -1.03 1.37 -16.36
CA ASP A 45 -1.01 2.03 -17.68
C ASP A 45 0.22 1.62 -18.50
N LYS A 46 1.41 1.59 -17.88
CA LYS A 46 2.66 1.17 -18.56
C LYS A 46 2.67 -0.29 -18.95
N ALA A 47 1.95 -1.13 -18.21
CA ALA A 47 1.76 -2.54 -18.54
C ALA A 47 0.62 -2.77 -19.54
N GLU A 48 -0.02 -1.70 -20.05
CA GLU A 48 -1.19 -1.73 -20.92
C GLU A 48 -2.33 -2.60 -20.33
N TYR A 49 -2.42 -2.61 -19.01
CA TYR A 49 -3.35 -3.46 -18.29
C TYR A 49 -4.75 -2.82 -18.29
N SER A 50 -5.78 -3.56 -18.71
CA SER A 50 -7.15 -3.03 -18.69
C SER A 50 -7.64 -2.94 -17.25
N TRP A 51 -7.90 -1.72 -16.76
CA TRP A 51 -8.35 -1.46 -15.39
C TRP A 51 -9.43 -0.37 -15.35
N GLN A 52 -10.22 -0.37 -14.28
CA GLN A 52 -11.22 0.66 -14.00
C GLN A 52 -11.21 1.03 -12.52
N GLU A 53 -11.38 2.31 -12.23
CA GLU A 53 -11.56 2.79 -10.86
C GLU A 53 -13.02 2.61 -10.45
N VAL A 54 -13.31 1.62 -9.59
CA VAL A 54 -14.69 1.33 -9.17
C VAL A 54 -15.16 2.23 -8.03
N ALA A 55 -14.21 2.79 -7.28
CA ALA A 55 -14.47 3.74 -6.21
C ALA A 55 -13.26 4.64 -6.00
N ASN A 56 -13.51 5.92 -5.71
CA ASN A 56 -12.49 6.90 -5.35
C ASN A 56 -12.87 7.64 -4.06
N PRO A 57 -12.92 6.91 -2.92
CA PRO A 57 -13.38 7.47 -1.65
C PRO A 57 -12.32 8.36 -1.00
N ASP A 58 -12.77 9.22 -0.08
CA ASP A 58 -11.87 10.05 0.74
C ASP A 58 -11.34 9.31 1.97
N ASN A 59 -11.93 8.16 2.33
CA ASN A 59 -11.59 7.37 3.51
C ASN A 59 -11.11 5.97 3.10
N VAL A 60 -9.96 5.57 3.64
CA VAL A 60 -9.36 4.24 3.41
C VAL A 60 -10.28 3.10 3.88
N ALA A 61 -11.05 3.31 4.96
CA ALA A 61 -11.96 2.30 5.49
C ALA A 61 -13.02 1.86 4.45
N VAL A 62 -13.40 2.73 3.52
CA VAL A 62 -14.32 2.38 2.42
C VAL A 62 -13.64 1.50 1.39
N VAL A 63 -12.38 1.79 1.04
CA VAL A 63 -11.58 0.92 0.16
C VAL A 63 -11.43 -0.45 0.78
N GLU A 64 -11.02 -0.51 2.05
CA GLU A 64 -10.86 -1.74 2.80
C GLU A 64 -12.14 -2.58 2.83
N ALA A 65 -13.29 -1.97 3.09
CA ALA A 65 -14.58 -2.66 3.09
C ALA A 65 -14.95 -3.22 1.70
N LEU A 66 -14.78 -2.43 0.63
CA LEU A 66 -15.06 -2.87 -0.73
C LEU A 66 -14.13 -4.01 -1.16
N THR A 67 -12.84 -3.89 -0.87
CA THR A 67 -11.85 -4.93 -1.19
C THR A 67 -12.12 -6.21 -0.39
N SER A 68 -12.50 -6.13 0.89
CA SER A 68 -12.84 -7.31 1.70
C SER A 68 -14.13 -7.98 1.23
N ALA A 69 -15.03 -7.24 0.60
CA ALA A 69 -16.26 -7.74 -0.02
C ALA A 69 -16.07 -8.22 -1.47
N ASP A 70 -14.81 -8.36 -1.93
CA ASP A 70 -14.43 -8.80 -3.28
C ASP A 70 -15.00 -7.94 -4.42
N PHE A 71 -15.24 -6.64 -4.18
CA PHE A 71 -15.66 -5.71 -5.23
C PHE A 71 -14.49 -5.13 -6.03
N CYS A 72 -13.28 -5.19 -5.49
CA CYS A 72 -12.08 -4.59 -6.10
C CYS A 72 -10.80 -5.13 -5.48
N VAL A 73 -9.68 -4.79 -6.11
CA VAL A 73 -8.35 -4.87 -5.52
C VAL A 73 -7.86 -3.49 -5.09
N THR A 74 -6.88 -3.46 -4.20
CA THR A 74 -6.14 -2.24 -3.84
C THR A 74 -4.64 -2.52 -3.74
N ALA A 75 -3.86 -1.48 -3.40
CA ALA A 75 -2.43 -1.57 -3.22
C ALA A 75 -2.05 -1.10 -1.80
N GLU A 76 -1.36 -1.97 -1.06
CA GLU A 76 -0.95 -1.75 0.32
C GLU A 76 0.55 -2.05 0.47
N LEU A 77 1.18 -1.60 1.56
CA LEU A 77 2.56 -1.96 1.85
C LEU A 77 2.60 -3.38 2.41
N GLU A 78 3.65 -4.15 2.09
CA GLU A 78 3.73 -5.59 2.43
C GLU A 78 3.67 -5.91 3.94
N GLN A 79 3.93 -4.92 4.81
CA GLN A 79 3.82 -5.06 6.27
C GLN A 79 2.55 -4.40 6.86
N THR A 80 1.63 -3.93 6.01
CA THR A 80 0.33 -3.42 6.47
C THR A 80 -0.50 -4.57 7.05
N ILE A 81 -1.17 -4.31 8.18
CA ILE A 81 -2.14 -5.25 8.73
C ILE A 81 -3.40 -5.21 7.87
N ILE A 82 -3.69 -6.32 7.19
CA ILE A 82 -4.84 -6.45 6.29
C ILE A 82 -5.85 -7.43 6.87
N VAL A 83 -7.01 -6.94 7.32
CA VAL A 83 -8.07 -7.76 7.96
C VAL A 83 -9.17 -8.05 6.94
N GLY A 84 -9.51 -9.33 6.76
CA GLY A 84 -10.52 -9.76 5.77
C GLY A 84 -10.05 -9.66 4.32
N ARG A 85 -8.74 -9.53 4.13
CA ARG A 85 -8.05 -9.37 2.84
C ARG A 85 -6.75 -10.14 2.89
N GLU A 86 -6.21 -10.46 1.72
CA GLU A 86 -4.91 -11.10 1.59
C GLU A 86 -4.09 -10.47 0.47
N VAL A 87 -2.77 -10.68 0.54
CA VAL A 87 -1.88 -10.39 -0.58
C VAL A 87 -2.22 -11.36 -1.71
N ILE A 88 -2.45 -10.82 -2.91
CA ILE A 88 -2.84 -11.63 -4.06
C ILE A 88 -1.61 -12.35 -4.62
N ASP A 89 -1.63 -13.68 -4.65
CA ASP A 89 -0.68 -14.49 -5.41
C ASP A 89 -1.04 -14.51 -6.89
N HIS A 90 -0.75 -13.40 -7.59
CA HIS A 90 -1.14 -13.21 -8.98
C HIS A 90 -0.23 -13.91 -10.00
N LYS A 91 0.83 -14.63 -9.58
CA LYS A 91 1.79 -15.33 -10.47
C LYS A 91 2.31 -14.47 -11.64
N GLY A 92 2.51 -13.17 -11.41
CA GLY A 92 2.94 -12.22 -12.45
C GLY A 92 1.84 -11.71 -13.39
N ALA A 93 0.58 -12.05 -13.15
CA ALA A 93 -0.54 -11.54 -13.94
C ALA A 93 -0.80 -10.05 -13.72
N LEU A 94 -0.57 -9.54 -12.50
CA LEU A 94 -0.59 -8.10 -12.20
C LEU A 94 0.82 -7.51 -12.31
N PRO A 95 0.95 -6.23 -12.69
CA PRO A 95 2.24 -5.57 -12.76
C PRO A 95 2.86 -5.40 -11.37
N GLU A 96 4.18 -5.50 -11.31
CA GLU A 96 4.94 -5.23 -10.09
C GLU A 96 4.80 -3.77 -9.66
N LEU A 97 4.63 -3.56 -8.36
CA LEU A 97 4.53 -2.23 -7.75
C LEU A 97 5.87 -1.80 -7.14
N PRO A 98 6.12 -0.49 -7.01
CA PRO A 98 7.42 0.01 -6.56
C PRO A 98 7.70 -0.29 -5.09
N VAL A 99 8.99 -0.18 -4.74
CA VAL A 99 9.47 -0.23 -3.35
C VAL A 99 9.49 1.17 -2.76
N TYR A 100 8.92 1.32 -1.57
CA TYR A 100 8.91 2.53 -0.78
C TYR A 100 9.95 2.48 0.34
N LYS A 101 10.46 3.65 0.71
CA LYS A 101 11.33 3.82 1.88
C LYS A 101 10.52 4.47 2.99
N ILE A 102 10.53 3.87 4.17
CA ILE A 102 9.99 4.48 5.38
C ILE A 102 11.11 5.33 5.99
N ILE A 103 10.88 6.63 6.12
CA ILE A 103 11.89 7.59 6.56
C ILE A 103 11.41 8.30 7.82
N VAL A 104 12.25 8.29 8.85
CA VAL A 104 12.02 9.04 10.09
C VAL A 104 12.86 10.31 10.10
N TYR A 105 12.20 11.41 10.50
CA TYR A 105 12.83 12.69 10.76
C TYR A 105 12.70 12.96 12.25
N ALA A 106 13.83 13.04 12.94
CA ALA A 106 13.89 13.28 14.37
C ALA A 106 14.97 14.34 14.68
N PRO A 107 14.81 15.10 15.78
CA PRO A 107 15.87 15.96 16.29
C PRO A 107 17.07 15.12 16.74
N SER A 108 18.24 15.76 16.87
CA SER A 108 19.39 15.12 17.51
C SER A 108 19.09 14.86 18.98
N GLU A 109 19.77 13.87 19.57
CA GLU A 109 19.63 13.54 21.00
C GLU A 109 19.86 14.77 21.90
N ALA A 110 20.86 15.59 21.56
CA ALA A 110 21.18 16.81 22.31
C ALA A 110 20.08 17.90 22.21
N ALA A 111 19.29 17.91 21.13
CA ALA A 111 18.23 18.89 20.93
C ALA A 111 16.92 18.46 21.61
N ASP A 112 16.58 17.16 21.54
CA ASP A 112 15.43 16.60 22.23
C ASP A 112 15.62 15.08 22.42
N LYS A 113 15.92 14.71 23.67
CA LYS A 113 16.16 13.32 24.06
C LYS A 113 14.90 12.45 23.91
N LEU A 114 13.71 12.96 24.23
CA LEU A 114 12.50 12.15 24.22
C LEU A 114 12.13 11.75 22.79
N SER A 115 12.12 12.71 21.87
CA SER A 115 11.86 12.44 20.45
C SER A 115 12.93 11.54 19.83
N TYR A 116 14.20 11.69 20.23
CA TYR A 116 15.29 10.84 19.79
C TYR A 116 15.11 9.38 20.24
N GLU A 117 14.82 9.14 21.52
CA GLU A 117 14.56 7.80 22.06
C GLU A 117 13.33 7.16 21.40
N MET A 118 12.26 7.94 21.20
CA MET A 118 11.07 7.47 20.47
C MET A 118 11.41 7.02 19.05
N ALA A 119 12.25 7.78 18.33
CA ALA A 119 12.74 7.35 17.03
C ALA A 119 13.59 6.06 17.12
N GLY A 120 14.32 5.84 18.21
CA GLY A 120 15.01 4.58 18.50
C GLY A 120 14.08 3.36 18.57
N TYR A 121 12.93 3.50 19.23
CA TYR A 121 11.92 2.44 19.25
C TYR A 121 11.32 2.18 17.86
N LEU A 122 11.06 3.24 17.07
CA LEU A 122 10.58 3.08 15.69
C LEU A 122 11.59 2.35 14.81
N ARG A 123 12.89 2.67 14.91
CA ARG A 123 13.96 1.94 14.20
C ARG A 123 13.92 0.46 14.52
N THR A 124 13.77 0.13 15.81
CA THR A 124 13.76 -1.26 16.28
C THR A 124 12.50 -1.99 15.81
N GLY A 125 11.34 -1.33 15.81
CA GLY A 125 10.07 -1.93 15.41
C GLY A 125 9.89 -2.12 13.90
N TYR A 126 10.65 -1.39 13.08
CA TYR A 126 10.60 -1.44 11.61
C TYR A 126 11.80 -2.16 10.97
N ALA A 127 12.79 -2.57 11.77
CA ALA A 127 13.94 -3.38 11.35
C ALA A 127 13.51 -4.81 10.95
#